data_AF-A0A524A9U1-F1
#
_entry.id   AF-A0A524A9U1-F1
#
_cell.length_a   1.000
_cell.length_b   1.000
_cell.length_c   1.000
_cell.angle_alpha   90.00
_cell.angle_beta   90.00
_cell.angle_gamma   90.00
#
_symmetry.space_group_name_H-M   'P 1'
#
loop_
_entity.id
_entity.type
_entity.pdbx_description
1 polymer ?
#
loop_
_entity_poly.entity_id
_entity_poly.type
_entity_poly.pdbx_seq_one_letter_code
_entity_poly.pdbx_strand_id
1 'polypeptide(L)'
;MDRIGLWLRSRAREPEESPFFRVRFRWWRPFDLDGFARDYGEKYEIEIRPIYVGKWSIDVFGDTHREFLVRADTLNAYLTAYRAILFQKETAPLTPVDRELLDYILENYPRDRDTPLI
;
A
#
# COMPACT_ATOMS: atom_id res chain seq x y z
N MET A 1 -40.61 14.92 23.38
CA MET A 1 -39.57 15.51 24.24
C MET A 1 -39.13 14.40 25.19
N ASP A 2 -37.95 13.78 25.10
CA ASP A 2 -36.74 14.11 24.34
C ASP A 2 -35.97 12.83 23.97
N ARG A 3 -35.50 12.79 22.72
CA ARG A 3 -34.63 11.76 22.13
C ARG A 3 -33.18 12.23 22.21
N ILE A 4 -32.43 11.93 23.27
CA ILE A 4 -30.96 12.12 23.25
C ILE A 4 -30.31 11.05 24.13
N GLY A 5 -29.54 10.15 23.51
CA GLY A 5 -28.76 9.15 24.25
C GLY A 5 -28.17 7.99 23.46
N LEU A 6 -28.19 8.01 22.12
CA LEU A 6 -27.66 6.90 21.32
C LEU A 6 -26.80 7.38 20.15
N TRP A 7 -25.69 8.05 20.45
CA TRP A 7 -24.62 8.28 19.48
C TRP A 7 -23.25 8.23 20.19
N LEU A 8 -22.97 7.10 20.83
CA LEU A 8 -21.62 6.75 21.25
C LEU A 8 -20.95 5.95 20.13
N ARG A 9 -20.15 6.66 19.34
CA ARG A 9 -18.90 6.20 18.71
C ARG A 9 -18.98 4.82 18.05
N SER A 10 -19.50 4.78 16.83
CA SER A 10 -19.09 3.77 15.85
C SER A 10 -17.65 4.04 15.40
N ARG A 11 -16.66 3.80 16.27
CA ARG A 11 -15.36 3.33 15.79
C ARG A 11 -15.60 1.86 15.50
N ALA A 12 -15.79 1.51 14.23
CA ALA A 12 -15.66 0.13 13.80
C ALA A 12 -14.29 -0.35 14.28
N ARG A 13 -14.26 -1.14 15.35
CA ARG A 13 -13.12 -2.00 15.66
C ARG A 13 -13.21 -3.10 14.61
N GLU A 14 -12.47 -2.93 13.53
CA GLU A 14 -12.31 -3.98 12.52
C GLU A 14 -11.86 -5.27 13.25
N PRO A 15 -12.42 -6.45 12.92
CA PRO A 15 -12.17 -7.67 13.66
C PRO A 15 -10.68 -8.04 13.59
N GLU A 16 -10.13 -8.37 14.74
CA GLU A 16 -8.73 -8.70 15.05
C GLU A 16 -8.29 -10.07 14.48
N GLU A 17 -8.88 -10.53 13.37
CA GLU A 17 -8.70 -11.89 12.84
C GLU A 17 -8.51 -11.98 11.31
N SER A 18 -8.77 -10.91 10.55
CA SER A 18 -8.46 -10.89 9.11
C SER A 18 -7.00 -10.47 8.91
N PRO A 19 -6.23 -11.16 8.04
CA PRO A 19 -4.92 -10.65 7.64
C PRO A 19 -5.11 -9.25 7.06
N PHE A 20 -4.25 -8.30 7.46
CA PHE A 20 -4.31 -6.93 6.98
C PHE A 20 -4.23 -6.92 5.45
N PHE A 21 -5.13 -6.18 4.80
CA PHE A 21 -5.11 -6.00 3.35
C PHE A 21 -5.60 -4.60 2.99
N ARG A 22 -4.84 -3.88 2.15
CA ARG A 22 -5.23 -2.55 1.66
C ARG A 22 -4.62 -2.29 0.29
N VAL A 23 -5.40 -1.70 -0.61
CA VAL A 23 -4.91 -1.21 -1.90
C VAL A 23 -4.93 0.31 -1.89
N ARG A 24 -3.84 0.90 -2.34
CA ARG A 24 -3.62 2.35 -2.39
C ARG A 24 -3.07 2.77 -3.73
N PHE A 25 -3.37 4.00 -4.11
CA PHE A 25 -3.02 4.56 -5.40
C PHE A 25 -2.48 5.97 -5.26
N ARG A 26 -1.71 6.37 -6.25
CA ARG A 26 -1.34 7.76 -6.50
C ARG A 26 -1.59 8.06 -7.98
N TRP A 27 -1.90 9.30 -8.27
CA TRP A 27 -2.19 9.75 -9.63
C TRP A 27 -1.20 10.81 -10.07
N TRP A 28 -1.12 11.03 -11.39
CA TRP A 28 -0.39 12.10 -12.07
C TRP A 28 1.14 11.98 -12.05
N ARG A 29 1.74 11.69 -10.90
CA ARG A 29 3.20 11.59 -10.75
C ARG A 29 3.59 10.18 -10.33
N PRO A 30 4.51 9.50 -11.03
CA PRO A 30 5.00 8.19 -10.62
C PRO A 30 5.70 8.28 -9.26
N PHE A 31 5.68 7.20 -8.50
CA PHE A 31 6.53 7.03 -7.32
C PHE A 31 7.94 6.61 -7.75
N ASP A 32 8.94 7.22 -7.11
CA ASP A 32 10.35 6.88 -7.34
C ASP A 32 10.72 5.61 -6.57
N LEU A 33 10.51 4.46 -7.19
CA LEU A 33 10.81 3.15 -6.62
C LEU A 33 12.30 2.96 -6.36
N ASP A 34 13.15 3.44 -7.26
CA ASP A 34 14.60 3.29 -7.15
C ASP A 34 15.15 4.17 -6.01
N GLY A 35 14.62 5.39 -5.85
CA GLY A 35 14.89 6.26 -4.70
C GLY A 35 14.46 5.61 -3.39
N PHE A 36 13.24 5.06 -3.33
CA PHE A 36 12.76 4.33 -2.16
C PHE A 36 13.68 3.16 -1.78
N ALA A 37 14.08 2.32 -2.75
CA ALA A 37 14.95 1.19 -2.45
C ALA A 37 16.35 1.61 -2.00
N ARG A 38 16.87 2.71 -2.53
CA ARG A 38 18.15 3.28 -2.08
C ARG A 38 18.06 3.74 -0.63
N ASP A 39 16.99 4.46 -0.28
CA ASP A 39 16.88 5.13 1.02
C ASP A 39 16.46 4.17 2.14
N TYR A 40 15.73 3.09 1.80
CA TYR A 40 15.14 2.18 2.78
C TYR A 40 15.60 0.72 2.67
N GLY A 41 16.53 0.39 1.76
CA GLY A 41 17.00 -0.99 1.55
C GLY A 41 17.75 -1.60 2.73
N GLU A 42 18.26 -0.80 3.67
CA GLU A 42 18.85 -1.30 4.92
C GLU A 42 17.78 -1.63 5.98
N LYS A 43 16.59 -1.04 5.85
CA LYS A 43 15.50 -1.15 6.83
C LYS A 43 14.47 -2.20 6.44
N TYR A 44 14.21 -2.34 5.15
CA TYR A 44 13.24 -3.28 4.60
C TYR A 44 13.93 -4.26 3.65
N GLU A 45 13.43 -5.49 3.62
CA GLU A 45 13.81 -6.41 2.54
C GLU A 45 13.07 -5.99 1.27
N ILE A 46 13.80 -5.71 0.19
CA ILE A 46 13.23 -5.25 -1.08
C ILE A 46 13.64 -6.19 -2.20
N GLU A 47 12.64 -6.83 -2.82
CA GLU A 47 12.79 -7.71 -3.97
C GLU A 47 12.21 -7.06 -5.22
N ILE A 48 13.01 -6.90 -6.27
CA ILE A 48 12.57 -6.32 -7.54
C ILE A 48 12.04 -7.44 -8.45
N ARG A 49 10.78 -7.32 -8.89
CA ARG A 49 10.11 -8.27 -9.76
C ARG A 49 9.78 -7.63 -11.11
N PRO A 50 10.10 -8.29 -12.23
CA PRO A 50 9.61 -7.87 -13.53
C PRO A 50 8.11 -8.15 -13.64
N ILE A 51 7.33 -7.16 -14.06
CA ILE A 51 5.93 -7.38 -14.44
C ILE A 51 5.93 -7.82 -15.90
N TYR A 52 5.45 -9.05 -16.17
CA TYR A 52 5.19 -9.48 -17.53
C TYR A 52 3.95 -8.78 -18.06
N VAL A 53 4.13 -7.83 -18.97
CA VAL A 53 3.00 -7.15 -19.59
C VAL A 53 2.75 -7.75 -20.97
N GLY A 54 1.54 -8.28 -21.15
CA GLY A 54 1.13 -8.92 -22.39
C GLY A 54 1.16 -7.95 -23.58
N LYS A 55 1.32 -8.52 -24.78
CA LYS A 55 1.51 -7.86 -26.10
C LYS A 55 0.48 -6.78 -26.50
N TRP A 56 -0.55 -6.52 -25.69
CA TRP A 56 -1.66 -5.61 -25.97
C TRP A 56 -1.84 -4.48 -24.94
N SER A 57 -0.89 -4.28 -24.03
CA SER A 57 -0.91 -3.12 -23.14
C SER A 57 -0.37 -1.88 -23.85
N ILE A 58 -1.09 -0.77 -23.74
CA ILE A 58 -0.65 0.53 -24.26
C ILE A 58 0.43 1.03 -23.30
N ASP A 59 1.68 0.85 -23.73
CA ASP A 59 2.90 1.18 -23.00
C ASP A 59 3.17 2.68 -23.11
N VAL A 60 2.69 3.47 -22.15
CA VAL A 60 2.92 4.93 -22.14
C VAL A 60 4.10 5.31 -21.23
N PHE A 61 4.54 4.43 -20.33
CA PHE A 61 5.62 4.72 -19.37
C PHE A 61 6.42 3.46 -19.05
N GLY A 62 7.64 3.32 -19.59
CA GLY A 62 8.51 2.14 -19.41
C GLY A 62 8.90 1.82 -17.95
N ASP A 63 8.72 2.75 -17.01
CA ASP A 63 8.90 2.51 -15.57
C ASP A 63 7.76 1.74 -14.90
N THR A 64 6.66 1.49 -15.62
CA THR A 64 5.47 0.81 -15.07
C THR A 64 5.65 -0.72 -15.02
N HIS A 65 6.76 -1.25 -15.54
CA HIS A 65 7.03 -2.69 -15.67
C HIS A 65 7.77 -3.31 -14.48
N ARG A 66 7.99 -2.55 -13.40
CA ARG A 66 8.70 -3.00 -12.21
C ARG A 66 7.76 -2.99 -11.01
N GLU A 67 7.71 -4.11 -10.31
CA GLU A 67 7.02 -4.25 -9.02
C GLU A 67 8.08 -4.52 -7.95
N PHE A 68 8.03 -3.77 -6.86
CA PHE A 68 8.92 -3.98 -5.72
C PHE A 68 8.11 -4.68 -4.65
N LEU A 69 8.54 -5.86 -4.22
CA LEU A 69 8.02 -6.50 -3.03
C LEU A 69 8.86 -6.07 -1.84
N VAL A 70 8.27 -5.24 -0.99
CA VAL A 70 8.85 -4.73 0.24
C VAL A 70 8.32 -5.57 1.40
N ARG A 71 9.22 -6.02 2.27
CA ARG A 71 8.87 -6.76 3.48
C ARG A 71 9.43 -6.05 4.71
N ALA A 72 8.53 -5.80 5.66
CA ALA A 72 8.86 -5.41 7.03
C ALA A 72 8.80 -6.66 7.93
N ASP A 73 8.35 -6.53 9.18
CA ASP A 73 8.31 -7.66 10.13
C ASP A 73 7.12 -8.57 9.85
N THR A 74 5.93 -7.99 9.75
CA THR A 74 4.69 -8.72 9.46
C THR A 74 4.00 -8.20 8.20
N LEU A 75 4.22 -6.92 7.88
CA LEU A 75 3.60 -6.25 6.74
C LEU A 75 4.43 -6.42 5.48
N ASN A 76 3.76 -6.75 4.39
CA ASN A 76 4.34 -6.83 3.05
C ASN A 76 3.66 -5.77 2.18
N ALA A 77 4.38 -5.25 1.18
CA ALA A 77 3.83 -4.33 0.22
C ALA A 77 4.35 -4.61 -1.19
N TYR A 78 3.44 -4.76 -2.16
CA TYR A 78 3.80 -4.64 -3.57
C TYR A 78 3.68 -3.18 -4.00
N LEU A 79 4.77 -2.60 -4.47
CA LEU A 79 4.83 -1.22 -4.93
C LEU A 79 5.09 -1.16 -6.43
N THR A 80 4.26 -0.40 -7.13
CA THR A 80 4.52 0.07 -8.49
C THR A 80 4.53 1.59 -8.49
N ALA A 81 4.85 2.21 -9.63
CA ALA A 81 4.82 3.67 -9.78
C ALA A 81 3.47 4.32 -9.39
N TYR A 82 2.35 3.59 -9.46
CA TYR A 82 1.01 4.15 -9.24
C TYR A 82 0.13 3.39 -8.24
N ARG A 83 0.53 2.18 -7.84
CA ARG A 83 -0.26 1.31 -6.96
C ARG A 83 0.63 0.75 -5.85
N ALA A 84 0.06 0.69 -4.65
CA ALA A 84 0.61 -0.05 -3.52
C ALA A 84 -0.44 -1.06 -3.03
N ILE A 85 -0.03 -2.32 -2.84
CA ILE A 85 -0.87 -3.36 -2.24
C ILE A 85 -0.20 -3.78 -0.95
N LEU A 86 -0.79 -3.40 0.19
CA LEU A 86 -0.31 -3.78 1.52
C LEU A 86 -1.04 -5.04 1.97
N PHE A 87 -0.32 -6.01 2.49
CA PHE A 87 -0.89 -7.26 2.95
C PHE A 87 -0.06 -7.93 4.04
N GLN A 88 -0.70 -8.73 4.89
CA GLN A 88 -0.05 -9.69 5.77
C GLN A 88 -0.27 -11.10 5.23
N LYS A 89 0.79 -11.93 5.23
CA LYS A 89 0.66 -13.36 4.89
C LYS A 89 -0.05 -14.14 5.99
N GLU A 90 0.25 -13.81 7.23
CA GLU A 90 -0.32 -14.39 8.44
C GLU A 90 -0.84 -13.25 9.32
N THR A 91 -2.00 -13.42 9.95
CA THR A 91 -2.58 -12.41 10.83
C THR A 91 -1.67 -12.20 12.04
N ALA A 92 -1.12 -11.00 12.19
CA ALA A 92 -0.26 -10.62 13.31
C ALA A 92 -0.43 -9.14 13.67
N PRO A 93 -0.16 -8.72 14.92
CA PRO A 93 -0.12 -7.30 15.25
C PRO A 93 1.00 -6.57 14.51
N LEU A 94 0.72 -5.39 13.94
CA LEU A 94 1.72 -4.56 13.28
C LEU A 94 2.77 -4.04 14.29
N THR A 95 4.04 -4.28 13.98
CA THR A 95 5.19 -3.75 14.72
C THR A 95 5.39 -2.25 14.45
N PRO A 96 6.26 -1.55 15.19
CA PRO A 96 6.63 -0.17 14.86
C PRO A 96 7.17 -0.02 13.43
N VAL A 97 8.00 -0.96 12.97
CA VAL A 97 8.59 -0.97 11.63
C VAL A 97 7.51 -1.14 10.55
N ASP A 98 6.53 -2.02 10.80
CA ASP A 98 5.37 -2.19 9.92
C ASP A 98 4.52 -0.92 9.83
N ARG A 99 4.30 -0.24 10.97
CA ARG A 99 3.52 1.01 11.01
C ARG A 99 4.21 2.13 10.24
N GLU A 100 5.53 2.23 10.37
CA GLU A 100 6.30 3.21 9.61
C GLU A 100 6.19 2.97 8.10
N LEU A 101 6.22 1.69 7.66
CA LEU A 101 5.99 1.35 6.25
C LEU A 101 4.55 1.70 5.82
N LEU A 102 3.56 1.36 6.65
CA LEU A 102 2.16 1.67 6.40
C LEU A 102 1.94 3.18 6.23
N ASP A 103 2.41 3.97 7.19
CA ASP A 103 2.23 5.43 7.19
C ASP A 103 2.92 6.06 5.97
N TYR A 104 4.14 5.63 5.67
CA TYR A 104 4.88 6.08 4.49
C TYR A 104 4.12 5.79 3.19
N ILE A 105 3.53 4.60 3.06
CA ILE A 105 2.74 4.23 1.88
C ILE A 105 1.43 5.04 1.82
N LEU A 106 0.76 5.28 2.95
CA LEU A 106 -0.48 6.07 2.97
C LEU A 106 -0.23 7.54 2.57
N GLU A 107 0.94 8.08 2.91
CA GLU A 107 1.37 9.41 2.48
C GLU A 107 1.69 9.46 0.98
N ASN A 108 2.43 8.48 0.47
CA ASN A 108 2.88 8.45 -0.93
C ASN A 108 1.85 7.91 -1.92
N TYR A 109 0.87 7.14 -1.44
CA TYR A 109 -0.26 6.59 -2.17
C TYR A 109 -1.57 6.98 -1.45
N PRO A 110 -1.98 8.26 -1.54
CA PRO A 110 -3.05 8.82 -0.72
C PRO A 110 -4.47 8.45 -1.20
N ARG A 111 -4.61 7.71 -2.31
CA ARG A 111 -5.92 7.38 -2.89
C ARG A 111 -6.27 5.92 -2.63
N ASP A 112 -7.55 5.65 -2.45
CA ASP A 112 -8.17 4.33 -2.31
C ASP A 112 -8.78 3.81 -3.62
N ARG A 113 -8.64 4.58 -4.70
CA ARG A 113 -9.19 4.29 -6.04
C ARG A 113 -8.14 4.43 -7.13
N ASP A 114 -8.30 3.62 -8.15
CA ASP A 114 -7.39 3.53 -9.30
C ASP A 114 -7.53 4.70 -10.29
N THR A 115 -8.68 5.37 -10.33
CA THR A 115 -8.95 6.49 -11.25
C THR A 115 -9.45 7.78 -10.58
N PRO A 116 -9.01 8.97 -11.05
CA PRO A 116 -9.48 10.27 -10.57
C PRO A 116 -10.88 10.68 -11.03
N LEU A 117 -11.45 10.06 -12.07
CA LEU A 117 -12.57 10.62 -12.85
C LEU A 117 -13.97 10.08 -12.46
N ILE A 118 -14.14 9.58 -11.24
CA ILE A 118 -15.43 9.05 -10.75
C ILE A 118 -15.83 9.72 -9.44
#